data_AF-A0A954WCX5-F1
#
_entry.id   AF-A0A954WCX5-F1
#
_cell.length_a   1.000
_cell.length_b   1.000
_cell.length_c   1.000
_cell.angle_alpha   90.00
_cell.angle_beta   90.00
_cell.angle_gamma   90.00
#
_symmetry.space_group_name_H-M   'P 1'
#
loop_
_entity.id
_entity.type
_entity.pdbx_description
1 polymer ?
#
loop_
_entity_poly.entity_id
_entity_poly.type
_entity_poly.pdbx_seq_one_letter_code
_entity_poly.pdbx_strand_id
1 'polypeptide(L)'
;SDKIGVAKGVAGGNIIMQAIDKPTALDAARRAAESLRDVGGVITPFPGGIARSGSKVGSRYKGLPASTADAFCPTLKGRVETKLHPDANCAYELVIDGVDEAAVGNAMAVAMRAAVGEGVVAISAGNYGGKLGKFHFHLRPLLAESEG
;
A
#
# COMPACT_ATOMS: atom_id res chain seq x y z
N SER A 1 -30.79 -3.75 -16.58
CA SER A 1 -30.81 -4.64 -15.41
C SER A 1 -31.17 -3.78 -14.21
N ASP A 2 -32.22 -4.14 -13.46
CA ASP A 2 -32.77 -3.30 -12.37
C ASP A 2 -32.31 -3.77 -10.98
N LYS A 3 -31.30 -4.64 -10.92
CA LYS A 3 -30.76 -5.23 -9.69
C LYS A 3 -29.24 -5.08 -9.65
N ILE A 4 -28.71 -4.79 -8.47
CA ILE A 4 -27.27 -4.68 -8.18
C ILE A 4 -26.90 -5.81 -7.22
N GLY A 5 -25.83 -6.54 -7.53
CA GLY A 5 -25.29 -7.60 -6.68
C GLY A 5 -24.46 -7.03 -5.53
N VAL A 6 -24.58 -7.61 -4.34
CA VAL A 6 -23.76 -7.27 -3.17
C VAL A 6 -23.13 -8.55 -2.64
N ALA A 7 -21.82 -8.51 -2.39
CA ALA A 7 -21.05 -9.62 -1.84
C ALA A 7 -20.02 -9.11 -0.83
N LYS A 8 -19.43 -10.02 -0.05
CA LYS A 8 -18.29 -9.70 0.81
C LYS A 8 -17.05 -9.51 -0.08
N GLY A 9 -16.28 -8.46 0.18
CA GLY A 9 -14.98 -8.22 -0.44
C GLY A 9 -13.86 -8.17 0.60
N VAL A 10 -12.67 -7.86 0.12
CA VAL A 10 -11.46 -7.63 0.92
C VAL A 10 -11.04 -6.18 0.73
N ALA A 11 -10.81 -5.46 1.82
CA ALA A 11 -10.37 -4.07 1.78
C ALA A 11 -9.04 -3.89 2.52
N GLY A 12 -8.21 -2.96 2.04
CA GLY A 12 -6.99 -2.55 2.71
C GLY A 12 -5.74 -3.37 2.38
N GLY A 13 -5.74 -4.14 1.29
CA GLY A 13 -4.48 -4.61 0.71
C GLY A 13 -3.62 -3.40 0.36
N ASN A 14 -2.32 -3.40 0.66
CA ASN A 14 -1.51 -2.20 0.46
C ASN A 14 -0.03 -2.50 0.22
N ILE A 15 0.62 -1.58 -0.48
CA ILE A 15 2.07 -1.51 -0.60
C ILE A 15 2.54 -0.08 -0.35
N ILE A 16 3.71 0.06 0.28
CA ILE A 16 4.37 1.33 0.57
C ILE A 16 5.68 1.36 -0.20
N MET A 17 5.73 2.22 -1.22
CA MET A 17 6.90 2.44 -2.08
C MET A 17 7.77 3.52 -1.46
N GLN A 18 9.05 3.24 -1.29
CA GLN A 18 10.01 4.14 -0.65
C GLN A 18 11.11 4.50 -1.64
N ALA A 19 11.37 5.79 -1.85
CA ALA A 19 12.34 6.26 -2.83
C ALA A 19 13.26 7.36 -2.32
N ILE A 20 14.36 7.57 -3.02
CA ILE A 20 15.41 8.55 -2.68
C ILE A 20 14.92 10.00 -2.73
N ASP A 21 13.86 10.28 -3.50
CA ASP A 21 13.24 11.60 -3.61
C ASP A 21 11.75 11.52 -3.98
N LYS A 22 11.10 12.68 -3.98
CA LYS A 22 9.66 12.81 -4.25
C LYS A 22 9.28 12.49 -5.70
N PRO A 23 9.97 13.01 -6.75
CA PRO A 23 9.67 12.64 -8.13
C PRO A 23 9.71 11.13 -8.36
N THR A 24 10.76 10.46 -7.90
CA THR A 24 10.94 9.01 -8.05
C THR A 24 9.82 8.23 -7.35
N ALA A 25 9.47 8.63 -6.12
CA ALA A 25 8.37 7.99 -5.40
C ALA A 25 7.04 8.17 -6.13
N LEU A 26 6.76 9.36 -6.67
CA LEU A 26 5.52 9.66 -7.38
C LEU A 26 5.41 8.85 -8.68
N ASP A 27 6.51 8.72 -9.42
CA ASP A 27 6.52 7.96 -10.67
C ASP A 27 6.41 6.45 -10.42
N ALA A 28 7.02 5.93 -9.36
CA ALA A 28 6.78 4.55 -8.90
C ALA A 28 5.30 4.33 -8.53
N ALA A 29 4.72 5.25 -7.77
CA ALA A 29 3.33 5.20 -7.34
C ALA A 29 2.36 5.25 -8.53
N ARG A 30 2.63 6.12 -9.51
CA ARG A 30 1.85 6.18 -10.75
C ARG A 30 1.92 4.86 -11.51
N ARG A 31 3.13 4.35 -11.81
CA ARG A 31 3.28 3.05 -12.50
C ARG A 31 2.52 1.93 -11.80
N ALA A 32 2.59 1.87 -10.47
CA ALA A 32 1.86 0.90 -9.69
C ALA A 32 0.33 1.04 -9.84
N ALA A 33 -0.22 2.24 -9.65
CA ALA A 33 -1.67 2.49 -9.81
C ALA A 33 -2.14 2.25 -11.25
N GLU A 34 -1.35 2.65 -12.25
CA GLU A 34 -1.64 2.47 -13.66
C GLU A 34 -1.66 1.01 -14.08
N SER A 35 -0.79 0.18 -13.50
CA SER A 35 -0.75 -1.26 -13.75
C SER A 35 -2.02 -2.00 -13.30
N LEU A 36 -2.82 -1.38 -12.42
CA LEU A 36 -4.05 -1.96 -11.90
C LEU A 36 -5.30 -1.54 -12.66
N ARG A 37 -5.21 -0.64 -13.64
CA ARG A 37 -6.40 -0.19 -14.42
C ARG A 37 -7.11 -1.32 -15.15
N ASP A 38 -6.36 -2.30 -15.62
CA ASP A 38 -6.86 -3.44 -16.39
C ASP A 38 -6.97 -4.73 -15.55
N VAL A 39 -6.68 -4.65 -14.24
CA VAL A 39 -6.80 -5.81 -13.34
C VAL A 39 -8.24 -5.91 -12.87
N GLY A 40 -8.95 -6.93 -13.33
CA GLY A 40 -10.34 -7.18 -12.94
C GLY A 40 -10.48 -7.53 -11.45
N GLY A 41 -11.62 -7.13 -10.87
CA GLY A 41 -11.98 -7.51 -9.50
C GLY A 41 -11.32 -6.69 -8.39
N VAL A 42 -10.58 -5.63 -8.72
CA VAL A 42 -9.97 -4.72 -7.75
C VAL A 42 -10.22 -3.25 -8.09
N ILE A 43 -10.06 -2.39 -7.08
CA ILE A 43 -10.05 -0.93 -7.21
C ILE A 43 -8.92 -0.34 -6.36
N THR A 44 -8.49 0.87 -6.70
CA THR A 44 -7.58 1.69 -5.90
C THR A 44 -8.32 2.94 -5.39
N PRO A 45 -8.87 2.93 -4.17
CA PRO A 45 -9.93 3.87 -3.77
C PRO A 45 -9.46 5.31 -3.49
N PHE A 46 -8.15 5.54 -3.39
CA PHE A 46 -7.60 6.87 -3.15
C PHE A 46 -7.49 7.70 -4.45
N PRO A 47 -7.38 9.04 -4.37
CA PRO A 47 -7.19 9.89 -5.55
C PRO A 47 -5.94 9.48 -6.36
N GLY A 48 -6.16 9.05 -7.61
CA GLY A 48 -5.10 8.51 -8.46
C GLY A 48 -4.51 7.18 -7.97
N GLY A 49 -5.23 6.48 -7.09
CA GLY A 49 -4.84 5.24 -6.43
C GLY A 49 -3.92 5.42 -5.21
N ILE A 50 -3.42 6.62 -4.94
CA ILE A 50 -2.29 6.82 -4.02
C ILE A 50 -2.69 7.58 -2.76
N ALA A 51 -2.44 6.97 -1.62
CA ALA A 51 -2.48 7.60 -0.31
C ALA A 51 -1.15 8.31 -0.02
N ARG A 52 -1.23 9.63 0.18
CA ARG A 52 -0.07 10.48 0.55
C ARG A 52 0.11 10.62 2.06
N SER A 53 -0.89 10.20 2.82
CA SER A 53 -0.89 10.22 4.28
C SER A 53 -1.22 8.82 4.76
N GLY A 54 -0.17 8.01 4.98
CA GLY A 54 -0.35 6.73 5.67
C GLY A 54 -0.94 6.98 7.06
N SER A 55 -1.86 6.13 7.48
CA SER A 55 -2.51 6.23 8.79
C SER A 55 -2.18 5.03 9.67
N LYS A 56 -2.16 5.27 10.99
CA LYS A 56 -2.11 4.22 12.01
C LYS A 56 -3.35 4.30 12.87
N VAL A 57 -3.78 3.15 13.39
CA VAL A 57 -4.87 3.07 14.37
C VAL A 57 -4.44 3.74 15.68
N GLY A 58 -5.34 4.54 16.23
CA GLY A 58 -5.12 5.31 17.45
C GLY A 58 -4.32 6.59 17.21
N SER A 59 -4.24 7.40 18.26
CA SER A 59 -3.58 8.70 18.25
C SER A 59 -3.01 9.03 19.64
N ARG A 60 -1.98 9.88 19.67
CA ARG A 60 -1.50 10.48 20.93
C ARG A 60 -2.56 11.40 21.56
N TYR A 61 -3.47 11.93 20.76
CA TYR A 61 -4.58 12.75 21.22
C TYR A 61 -5.81 11.88 21.47
N LYS A 62 -6.37 11.99 22.68
CA LYS A 62 -7.59 11.28 23.06
C LYS A 62 -8.73 11.64 22.10
N GLY A 63 -9.46 10.62 21.62
CA GLY A 63 -10.64 10.80 20.75
C GLY A 63 -10.37 10.77 19.25
N LEU A 64 -9.10 10.73 18.80
CA LEU A 64 -8.79 10.54 17.38
C LEU A 64 -8.59 9.04 17.06
N PRO A 65 -9.45 8.43 16.21
CA PRO A 65 -9.41 7.00 15.93
C PRO A 65 -8.23 6.59 15.04
N ALA A 66 -7.68 7.53 14.27
CA ALA A 66 -6.50 7.35 13.45
C ALA A 66 -5.59 8.58 13.51
N SER A 67 -4.29 8.37 13.29
CA SER A 67 -3.29 9.43 13.18
C SER A 67 -2.28 9.08 12.10
N THR A 68 -1.37 10.01 11.80
CA THR A 68 -0.28 9.77 10.86
C THR A 68 0.55 8.53 11.24
N ALA A 69 0.86 7.69 10.25
CA ALA A 69 1.85 6.63 10.35
C ALA A 69 3.27 7.22 10.39
N ASP A 70 3.60 7.87 11.51
CA ASP A 70 4.87 8.54 11.81
C ASP A 70 6.12 7.73 11.48
N ALA A 71 6.09 6.40 11.69
CA ALA A 71 7.20 5.51 11.34
C ALA A 71 7.57 5.55 9.85
N PHE A 72 6.63 5.93 8.97
CA PHE A 72 6.82 6.08 7.52
C PHE A 72 6.95 7.54 7.07
N CYS A 73 7.12 8.50 7.98
CA CYS A 73 7.31 9.91 7.65
C CYS A 73 8.80 10.27 7.47
N PRO A 74 9.27 10.64 6.26
CA PRO A 74 10.69 10.95 6.03
C PRO A 74 11.22 12.10 6.90
N THR A 75 10.38 13.10 7.17
CA THR A 75 10.72 14.26 8.00
C THR A 75 10.82 13.95 9.51
N LEU A 76 10.37 12.76 9.92
CA LEU A 76 10.40 12.31 11.31
C LEU A 76 11.46 11.22 11.56
N LYS A 77 12.24 10.80 10.55
CA LYS A 77 13.23 9.71 10.66
C LYS A 77 14.18 9.85 11.87
N GLY A 78 14.61 11.06 12.21
CA GLY A 78 15.47 11.32 13.37
C GLY A 78 14.75 11.49 14.72
N ARG A 79 13.42 11.34 14.76
CA ARG A 79 12.59 11.61 15.95
C ARG A 79 11.73 10.42 16.39
N VAL A 80 11.61 9.39 15.55
CA VAL A 80 10.81 8.19 15.83
C VAL A 80 11.57 6.95 15.38
N GLU A 81 11.19 5.78 15.90
CA GLU A 81 11.61 4.51 15.33
C GLU A 81 11.01 4.36 13.92
N THR A 82 11.84 4.64 12.91
CA THR A 82 11.39 4.65 11.52
C THR A 82 11.38 3.24 10.93
N LYS A 83 10.38 2.98 10.07
CA LYS A 83 10.30 1.79 9.21
C LYS A 83 10.74 2.09 7.77
N LEU A 84 11.27 3.29 7.52
CA LEU A 84 11.81 3.67 6.24
C LEU A 84 13.21 3.09 6.05
N HIS A 85 13.54 2.74 4.81
CA HIS A 85 14.91 2.49 4.39
C HIS A 85 15.77 3.75 4.70
N PRO A 86 17.04 3.59 5.12
CA PRO A 86 17.91 4.72 5.45
C PRO A 86 17.92 5.82 4.36
N ASP A 87 18.00 5.38 3.10
CA ASP A 87 18.09 6.27 1.93
C ASP A 87 16.73 6.83 1.46
N ALA A 88 15.59 6.39 2.02
CA ALA A 88 14.28 6.79 1.53
C ALA A 88 13.88 8.19 2.02
N ASN A 89 13.79 9.18 1.15
CA ASN A 89 13.35 10.53 1.50
C ASN A 89 11.90 10.83 1.10
N CYS A 90 11.23 9.88 0.44
CA CYS A 90 9.81 9.94 0.16
C CYS A 90 9.18 8.55 0.24
N ALA A 91 7.92 8.49 0.65
CA ALA A 91 7.14 7.25 0.64
C ALA A 91 5.69 7.54 0.19
N TYR A 92 5.13 6.64 -0.61
CA TYR A 92 3.73 6.64 -1.02
C TYR A 92 3.09 5.28 -0.78
N GLU A 93 1.83 5.29 -0.35
CA GLU A 93 1.05 4.08 -0.13
C GLU A 93 0.03 3.91 -1.26
N LEU A 94 -0.04 2.71 -1.83
CA LEU A 94 -1.10 2.28 -2.73
C LEU A 94 -1.99 1.34 -1.94
N VAL A 95 -3.30 1.65 -1.88
CA VAL A 95 -4.31 0.81 -1.22
C VAL A 95 -5.18 0.17 -2.29
N ILE A 96 -5.52 -1.10 -2.08
CA ILE A 96 -6.22 -1.99 -2.99
C ILE A 96 -7.37 -2.67 -2.23
N ASP A 97 -8.57 -2.50 -2.75
CA ASP A 97 -9.75 -3.24 -2.33
C ASP A 97 -10.16 -4.18 -3.48
N GLY A 98 -10.75 -5.33 -3.17
CA GLY A 98 -11.11 -6.32 -4.18
C GLY A 98 -12.25 -7.23 -3.77
N VAL A 99 -12.72 -8.00 -4.75
CA VAL A 99 -13.86 -8.91 -4.59
C VAL A 99 -13.54 -10.15 -3.74
N ASP A 100 -12.28 -10.54 -3.67
CA ASP A 100 -11.77 -11.62 -2.83
C ASP A 100 -10.28 -11.46 -2.49
N GLU A 101 -9.75 -12.38 -1.69
CA GLU A 101 -8.35 -12.37 -1.24
C GLU A 101 -7.37 -12.61 -2.41
N ALA A 102 -7.71 -13.49 -3.34
CA ALA A 102 -6.85 -13.83 -4.46
C ALA A 102 -6.68 -12.65 -5.42
N ALA A 103 -7.77 -11.92 -5.71
CA ALA A 103 -7.77 -10.73 -6.54
C ALA A 103 -6.87 -9.64 -5.94
N VAL A 104 -6.99 -9.38 -4.62
CA VAL A 104 -6.15 -8.40 -3.92
C VAL A 104 -4.68 -8.83 -3.89
N GLY A 105 -4.41 -10.12 -3.61
CA GLY A 105 -3.04 -10.65 -3.60
C GLY A 105 -2.35 -10.52 -4.96
N ASN A 106 -3.05 -10.91 -6.03
CA ASN A 106 -2.56 -10.75 -7.40
C ASN A 106 -2.31 -9.27 -7.75
N ALA A 107 -3.24 -8.38 -7.43
CA ALA A 107 -3.07 -6.95 -7.67
C ALA A 107 -1.87 -6.37 -6.90
N MET A 108 -1.67 -6.77 -5.64
CA MET A 108 -0.47 -6.38 -4.89
C MET A 108 0.81 -6.86 -5.59
N ALA A 109 0.85 -8.09 -6.09
CA ALA A 109 2.01 -8.63 -6.80
C ALA A 109 2.30 -7.89 -8.12
N VAL A 110 1.26 -7.56 -8.90
CA VAL A 110 1.37 -6.75 -10.13
C VAL A 110 1.90 -5.35 -9.81
N ALA A 111 1.30 -4.68 -8.83
CA ALA A 111 1.69 -3.34 -8.43
C ALA A 111 3.12 -3.26 -7.89
N MET A 112 3.56 -4.25 -7.10
CA MET A 112 4.95 -4.32 -6.63
C MET A 112 5.93 -4.38 -7.79
N ARG A 113 5.70 -5.26 -8.78
CA ARG A 113 6.56 -5.37 -9.96
C ARG A 113 6.59 -4.08 -10.77
N ALA A 114 5.42 -3.49 -10.98
CA ALA A 114 5.28 -2.23 -11.72
C ALA A 114 5.92 -1.03 -11.00
N ALA A 115 6.04 -1.07 -9.67
CA ALA A 115 6.66 0.00 -8.88
C ALA A 115 8.20 -0.02 -8.95
N VAL A 116 8.84 -1.18 -9.16
CA VAL A 116 10.31 -1.30 -9.15
C VAL A 116 10.93 -0.41 -10.23
N GLY A 117 11.96 0.35 -9.87
CA GLY A 117 12.69 1.22 -10.78
C GLY A 117 13.89 1.85 -10.08
N GLU A 118 14.73 2.54 -10.85
CA GLU A 118 15.88 3.27 -10.30
C GLU A 118 15.43 4.26 -9.21
N GLY A 119 16.16 4.30 -8.09
CA GLY A 119 15.86 5.16 -6.96
C GLY A 119 14.69 4.72 -6.06
N VAL A 120 13.98 3.63 -6.39
CA VAL A 120 13.07 2.94 -5.47
C VAL A 120 13.88 1.99 -4.60
N VAL A 121 14.10 2.37 -3.34
CA VAL A 121 15.05 1.69 -2.44
C VAL A 121 14.41 0.57 -1.62
N ALA A 122 13.10 0.62 -1.42
CA ALA A 122 12.37 -0.44 -0.71
C ALA A 122 10.89 -0.44 -1.09
N ILE A 123 10.29 -1.63 -1.02
CA ILE A 123 8.84 -1.83 -0.99
C ILE A 123 8.49 -2.54 0.32
N SER A 124 7.51 -2.01 1.03
CA SER A 124 7.00 -2.56 2.29
C SER A 124 5.47 -2.59 2.30
N ALA A 125 4.85 -2.99 3.40
CA ALA A 125 3.41 -2.91 3.58
C ALA A 125 3.06 -2.50 5.01
N GLY A 126 2.00 -1.70 5.15
CA GLY A 126 1.39 -1.33 6.41
C GLY A 126 0.62 -2.51 7.01
N ASN A 127 0.76 -2.71 8.32
CA ASN A 127 0.00 -3.71 9.07
C ASN A 127 -0.24 -3.25 10.51
N TYR A 128 -1.21 -3.89 11.16
CA TYR A 128 -1.60 -3.61 12.55
C TYR A 128 -1.12 -4.70 13.52
N GLY A 129 0.08 -5.24 13.28
CA GLY A 129 0.67 -6.31 14.10
C GLY A 129 -0.06 -7.65 14.01
N GLY A 130 -0.83 -7.88 12.94
CA GLY A 130 -1.61 -9.12 12.72
C GLY A 130 -2.87 -9.26 13.57
N LYS A 131 -3.23 -8.25 14.38
CA LYS A 131 -4.30 -8.36 15.38
C LYS A 131 -5.67 -7.85 14.94
N LEU A 132 -5.74 -7.14 13.81
CA LEU A 132 -6.96 -6.43 13.39
C LEU A 132 -7.58 -7.01 12.11
N GLY A 133 -6.77 -7.31 11.10
CA GLY A 133 -7.22 -7.82 9.80
C GLY A 133 -7.28 -9.33 9.76
N LYS A 134 -8.32 -9.87 9.11
CA LYS A 134 -8.47 -11.31 8.83
C LYS A 134 -7.47 -11.81 7.77
N PHE A 135 -7.13 -10.96 6.81
CA PHE A 135 -6.32 -11.31 5.64
C PHE A 135 -4.90 -10.77 5.80
N HIS A 136 -3.90 -11.63 5.63
CA HIS A 136 -2.48 -11.29 5.80
C HIS A 136 -1.73 -11.53 4.48
N PHE A 137 -1.48 -10.44 3.76
CA PHE A 137 -0.78 -10.46 2.49
C PHE A 137 0.74 -10.37 2.69
N HIS A 138 1.41 -11.52 2.71
CA HIS A 138 2.87 -11.56 2.84
C HIS A 138 3.53 -11.30 1.49
N LEU A 139 4.30 -10.21 1.38
CA LEU A 139 4.85 -9.75 0.09
C LEU A 139 5.77 -10.76 -0.61
N ARG A 140 6.61 -11.49 0.15
CA ARG A 140 7.53 -12.48 -0.41
C ARG A 140 6.76 -13.66 -1.06
N PRO A 141 5.82 -14.33 -0.37
CA PRO A 141 4.95 -15.32 -1.00
C PRO A 141 4.21 -14.81 -2.25
N LEU A 142 3.62 -13.62 -2.19
CA LEU A 142 2.88 -13.05 -3.33
C LEU A 142 3.74 -12.89 -4.59
N LEU A 143 5.04 -12.64 -4.43
CA LEU A 143 5.96 -12.56 -5.57
C LEU A 143 6.37 -13.94 -6.10
N ALA A 144 6.43 -14.96 -5.25
CA ALA A 144 6.81 -16.32 -5.65
C ALA A 144 5.67 -17.07 -6.37
N GLU A 145 4.41 -16.80 -6.02
CA GLU A 145 3.25 -17.53 -6.55
C GLU A 145 2.85 -17.10 -7.97
N SER A 146 3.20 -15.89 -8.41
CA SER A 146 2.80 -15.38 -9.72
C SER A 146 3.84 -15.64 -10.83
N GLU A 147 4.80 -16.55 -10.60
CA GLU A 147 5.70 -17.07 -11.64
C GLU A 147 5.23 -18.45 -12.18
N GLY A 148 4.01 -18.87 -11.83
CA GLY A 148 3.36 -20.10 -12.29
C GLY A 148 2.28 -19.89 -13.34
#